data_AF-A0A1C6UF89-F1
#
_entry.id   AF-A0A1C6UF89-F1
#
_cell.length_a   1.000
_cell.length_b   1.000
_cell.length_c   1.000
_cell.angle_alpha   90.00
_cell.angle_beta   90.00
_cell.angle_gamma   90.00
#
_symmetry.space_group_name_H-M   'P 1'
#
loop_
_entity.id
_entity.type
_entity.pdbx_description
1 polymer ?
#
loop_
_entity_poly.entity_id
_entity_poly.type
_entity_poly.pdbx_seq_one_letter_code
_entity_poly.pdbx_strand_id
1 'polypeptide(L)'
;MVYRSKRNLLTPVEVRWQRFPLTGLGRRGLSPEAVARFLRRVETDLGVLYGEVVDARDQVRRYERALKEWQSEQWRSNQRRYRDG
;
A
#
# COMPACT_ATOMS: atom_id res chain seq x y z
N MET A 1 -1.90 -8.43 6.66
CA MET A 1 -1.88 -8.54 5.19
C MET A 1 -0.48 -8.15 4.72
N VAL A 2 0.26 -9.05 4.08
CA VAL A 2 1.62 -8.74 3.59
C VAL A 2 1.48 -7.97 2.28
N TYR A 3 1.87 -6.69 2.29
CA TYR A 3 1.85 -5.85 1.09
C TYR A 3 2.91 -6.34 0.09
N ARG A 4 2.46 -6.74 -1.10
CA ARG A 4 3.34 -7.07 -2.25
C ARG A 4 3.18 -5.99 -3.31
N SER A 5 4.20 -5.15 -3.48
CA SER A 5 4.22 -4.09 -4.49
C SER A 5 4.31 -4.69 -5.89
N LYS A 6 3.42 -4.26 -6.81
CA LYS A 6 3.53 -4.56 -8.26
C LYS A 6 4.59 -3.70 -8.98
N ARG A 7 5.20 -2.73 -8.30
CA ARG A 7 6.09 -1.72 -8.88
C ARG A 7 7.58 -1.93 -8.55
N ASN A 8 7.98 -3.15 -8.19
CA ASN A 8 9.34 -3.46 -7.70
C ASN A 8 9.80 -2.55 -6.55
N LEU A 9 8.85 -2.08 -5.72
CA LEU A 9 9.20 -1.31 -4.52
C LEU A 9 9.66 -2.28 -3.43
N LEU A 10 10.67 -1.87 -2.67
CA LEU A 10 11.15 -2.60 -1.51
C LEU A 10 10.01 -2.78 -0.49
N THR A 11 9.88 -4.00 0.01
CA THR A 11 9.04 -4.32 1.16
C THR A 11 9.72 -3.86 2.45
N PRO A 12 8.96 -3.61 3.53
CA PRO A 12 9.52 -3.27 4.84
C PRO A 12 10.59 -4.27 5.30
N VAL A 13 10.34 -5.56 5.10
CA VAL A 13 11.26 -6.64 5.46
C VAL A 13 12.53 -6.60 4.62
N GLU A 14 12.46 -6.31 3.32
CA GLU A 14 13.65 -6.15 2.46
C GLU A 14 14.51 -4.97 2.91
N VAL A 15 13.89 -3.85 3.31
CA VAL A 15 14.63 -2.71 3.86
C VAL A 15 15.38 -3.10 5.13
N ARG A 16 14.74 -3.84 6.05
CA ARG A 16 15.36 -4.30 7.30
C ARG A 16 16.60 -5.16 7.06
N TRP A 17 16.55 -6.05 6.07
CA TRP A 17 17.60 -7.04 5.80
C TRP A 17 18.59 -6.61 4.73
N GLN A 18 18.48 -5.37 4.22
CA GLN A 18 19.41 -4.83 3.24
C GLN A 18 20.82 -4.77 3.82
N ARG A 19 21.76 -5.45 3.15
CA ARG A 19 23.19 -5.36 3.46
C ARG A 19 23.85 -4.28 2.60
N PHE A 20 24.73 -3.51 3.20
CA PHE A 20 25.60 -2.57 2.50
C PHE A 20 27.03 -3.11 2.48
N PRO A 21 27.77 -2.93 1.37
CA PRO A 21 29.17 -3.30 1.31
C PRO A 21 29.99 -2.45 2.29
N LEU A 22 31.03 -3.05 2.88
CA LEU A 22 32.02 -2.30 3.65
C LEU A 22 32.76 -1.33 2.73
N THR A 23 33.07 -0.13 3.22
CA THR A 23 33.89 0.83 2.48
C THR A 23 35.31 0.27 2.32
N GLY A 24 35.88 0.40 1.12
CA GLY A 24 37.25 -0.03 0.83
C GLY A 24 38.31 0.65 1.70
N LEU A 25 39.51 0.06 1.76
CA LEU A 25 40.65 0.55 2.54
C LEU A 25 40.87 2.06 2.33
N GLY A 26 40.92 2.82 3.42
CA GLY A 26 41.16 4.27 3.42
C GLY A 26 39.89 5.16 3.43
N ARG A 27 38.67 4.60 3.37
CA ARG A 27 37.42 5.37 3.52
C ARG A 27 36.69 5.01 4.82
N ARG A 28 36.27 6.02 5.59
CA ARG A 28 35.37 5.83 6.73
C ARG A 28 33.93 5.66 6.23
N GLY A 29 33.37 4.47 6.39
CA GLY A 29 31.96 4.19 6.13
C GLY A 29 31.04 4.65 7.27
N LEU A 30 29.72 4.57 7.03
CA LEU A 30 28.72 4.78 8.07
C LEU A 30 28.80 3.69 9.14
N SER A 31 28.49 4.05 10.39
CA SER A 31 28.38 3.06 11.49
C SER A 31 27.32 2.01 11.12
N PRO A 32 27.66 0.71 11.09
CA PRO A 32 26.71 -0.35 10.77
C PRO A 32 25.49 -0.35 11.71
N GLU A 33 25.70 0.00 12.98
CA GLU A 33 24.64 0.05 13.98
C GLU A 33 23.70 1.23 13.76
N ALA A 34 24.23 2.40 13.40
CA ALA A 34 23.42 3.57 13.05
C ALA A 34 22.55 3.30 11.81
N VAL A 35 23.14 2.64 10.79
CA VAL A 35 22.41 2.21 9.59
C VAL A 35 21.32 1.21 9.93
N ALA A 36 21.61 0.18 10.73
CA ALA A 36 20.61 -0.81 11.13
C ALA A 36 19.44 -0.18 11.90
N ARG A 37 19.71 0.80 12.77
CA ARG A 37 18.67 1.54 13.50
C ARG A 37 17.78 2.36 12.55
N PHE A 38 18.40 3.05 11.58
CA PHE A 38 17.67 3.81 10.57
C PHE A 38 16.79 2.89 9.71
N LEU A 39 17.32 1.77 9.24
CA LEU A 39 16.55 0.81 8.43
C LEU A 39 15.34 0.24 9.17
N ARG A 40 15.44 -0.03 10.49
CA ARG A 40 14.28 -0.43 11.30
C ARG A 40 13.20 0.65 11.36
N ARG A 41 13.60 1.93 11.41
CA ARG A 41 12.65 3.05 11.36
C ARG A 41 11.97 3.13 10.00
N VAL A 42 12.74 3.01 8.92
CA VAL A 42 12.20 3.01 7.55
C VAL A 42 11.26 1.83 7.32
N GLU A 43 11.60 0.62 7.80
CA GLU A 43 10.71 -0.54 7.77
C GLU A 43 9.36 -0.22 8.44
N THR A 44 9.40 0.37 9.63
CA THR A 44 8.20 0.72 10.39
C THR A 44 7.35 1.73 9.62
N ASP A 45 7.97 2.81 9.15
CA ASP A 45 7.26 3.89 8.46
C ASP A 45 6.68 3.41 7.11
N LEU A 46 7.39 2.56 6.37
CA LEU A 46 6.86 1.92 5.16
C LEU A 46 5.69 0.97 5.46
N GLY A 47 5.75 0.24 6.57
CA GLY A 47 4.65 -0.61 7.01
C GLY A 47 3.37 0.19 7.26
N VAL A 48 3.49 1.34 7.93
CA VAL A 48 2.37 2.27 8.17
C VAL A 48 1.81 2.81 6.86
N LEU A 49 2.65 3.38 6.01
CA LEU A 49 2.23 3.97 4.73
C LEU A 49 1.55 2.95 3.80
N TYR A 50 2.06 1.72 3.76
CA TYR A 50 1.42 0.66 2.96
C TYR A 50 0.10 0.20 3.55
N GLY A 51 -0.06 0.22 4.88
CA GLY A 51 -1.36 0.04 5.52
C GLY A 51 -2.37 1.11 5.08
N GLU A 52 -1.99 2.38 5.17
CA GLU A 52 -2.83 3.50 4.76
C GLU A 52 -3.25 3.42 3.28
N VAL A 53 -2.35 2.99 2.39
CA VAL A 53 -2.65 2.79 0.97
C VAL A 53 -3.67 1.66 0.76
N VAL A 54 -3.59 0.58 1.53
CA VAL A 54 -4.57 -0.52 1.46
C VAL A 54 -5.92 -0.02 1.93
N ASP A 55 -5.96 0.69 3.06
CA ASP A 55 -7.19 1.21 3.65
C ASP A 55 -7.86 2.22 2.71
N ALA A 56 -7.11 3.13 2.11
CA ALA A 56 -7.63 4.08 1.14
C ALA A 56 -8.25 3.39 -0.09
N ARG A 57 -7.60 2.34 -0.61
CA ARG A 57 -8.14 1.55 -1.73
C ARG A 57 -9.40 0.80 -1.34
N ASP A 58 -9.48 0.30 -0.12
CA ASP A 58 -10.67 -0.38 0.37
C ASP A 58 -11.84 0.58 0.58
N GLN A 59 -11.59 1.81 1.02
CA GLN A 59 -12.60 2.86 1.06
C GLN A 59 -13.13 3.20 -0.33
N VAL A 60 -12.25 3.40 -1.32
CA VAL A 60 -12.65 3.65 -2.71
C VAL A 60 -13.52 2.49 -3.24
N ARG A 61 -13.10 1.24 -3.04
CA ARG A 61 -13.88 0.07 -3.45
C ARG A 61 -15.25 -0.02 -2.77
N ARG A 62 -15.37 0.43 -1.52
CA ARG A 62 -16.67 0.49 -0.83
C ARG A 62 -17.59 1.52 -1.47
N TYR A 63 -17.08 2.71 -1.77
CA TYR A 63 -17.85 3.75 -2.46
C TYR A 63 -18.28 3.33 -3.87
N GLU A 64 -17.38 2.71 -4.64
CA GLU A 64 -17.70 2.18 -5.97
C GLU A 64 -18.80 1.11 -5.92
N ARG A 65 -18.77 0.21 -4.92
CA ARG A 65 -19.83 -0.78 -4.72
C ARG A 65 -21.17 -0.13 -4.39
N ALA A 66 -21.19 0.80 -3.43
CA ALA A 66 -22.41 1.50 -3.05
C ALA A 66 -23.00 2.28 -4.24
N LEU A 67 -22.16 2.94 -5.04
CA LEU A 67 -22.59 3.65 -6.24
C LEU A 67 -23.21 2.68 -7.26
N LYS A 68 -22.58 1.52 -7.48
CA LYS A 68 -23.06 0.51 -8.43
C LYS A 68 -24.40 -0.10 -7.98
N GLU A 69 -24.55 -0.36 -6.69
CA GLU A 69 -25.80 -0.84 -6.09
C GLU A 69 -26.92 0.18 -6.29
N TRP A 70 -26.69 1.43 -5.91
CA TRP A 70 -27.65 2.51 -6.11
C TRP A 70 -28.03 2.68 -7.58
N GLN A 71 -27.06 2.71 -8.50
CA GLN A 71 -27.34 2.79 -9.93
C GLN A 71 -28.22 1.62 -10.39
N SER A 72 -27.89 0.39 -9.98
CA SER A 72 -28.66 -0.80 -10.36
C SER A 72 -30.11 -0.75 -9.88
N GLU A 73 -30.35 -0.22 -8.68
CA GLU A 73 -31.69 0.01 -8.15
C GLU A 73 -32.46 1.05 -8.95
N GLN A 74 -31.81 2.16 -9.32
CA GLN A 74 -32.42 3.17 -10.20
C GLN A 74 -32.78 2.60 -11.57
N TRP A 75 -31.89 1.83 -12.20
CA TRP A 75 -32.16 1.17 -13.48
C TRP A 75 -33.36 0.23 -13.39
N ARG A 76 -33.44 -0.61 -12.35
CA ARG A 76 -34.58 -1.52 -12.12
C ARG A 76 -35.89 -0.78 -11.86
N SER A 77 -35.84 0.32 -11.11
CA SER A 77 -37.00 1.18 -10.84
C SER A 77 -37.52 1.81 -12.13
N ASN A 78 -36.61 2.35 -12.95
CA ASN A 78 -36.92 2.94 -14.23
C ASN A 78 -37.54 1.91 -15.19
N GLN A 79 -36.95 0.72 -15.30
CA GLN A 79 -37.47 -0.37 -16.14
C GLN A 79 -38.88 -0.82 -15.75
N ARG A 80 -39.19 -0.85 -14.44
CA ARG A 80 -40.56 -1.15 -13.97
C ARG A 80 -41.53 -0.06 -14.40
N ARG A 81 -41.16 1.21 -14.28
CA ARG A 81 -42.00 2.33 -14.73
C ARG A 81 -42.28 2.31 -16.23
N TYR A 82 -41.35 1.86 -17.06
CA TYR A 82 -41.57 1.70 -18.50
C TYR A 82 -42.39 0.47 -18.90
N ARG A 83 -42.57 -0.50 -17.99
CA ARG A 83 -43.30 -1.75 -18.26
C ARG A 83 -44.78 -1.67 -17.87
N ASP A 84 -45.11 -0.87 -16.86
CA ASP A 84 -46.44 -0.77 -16.26
C ASP A 84 -47.22 0.49 -16.72
N GLY A 85 -46.71 1.23 -17.73
CA GLY A 85 -47.37 2.38 -18.37
C GLY A 85 -47.43 2.20 -19.88
#